data_AF-A0A3C0SXK6-F1
#
_entry.id   AF-A0A3C0SXK6-F1
#
_cell.length_a   1.000
_cell.length_b   1.000
_cell.length_c   1.000
_cell.angle_alpha   90.00
_cell.angle_beta   90.00
_cell.angle_gamma   90.00
#
_symmetry.space_group_name_H-M   'P 1'
#
loop_
_entity.id
_entity.type
_entity.pdbx_description
1 polymer ?
#
loop_
_entity_poly.entity_id
_entity_poly.type
_entity_poly.pdbx_seq_one_letter_code
_entity_poly.pdbx_strand_id
1 'polypeptide(L)'
;MSGLFGTGEVSGDQVALKATHKNHFGFQGAVKGEETPAEEFTNALKNALGETNNLQQNLSDITQAYLTDPESVDAHDVTIAMSKANMSIEITKAVVDGALKAYNNIINIR
;
A
#
# COMPACT_ATOMS: atom_id res chain seq x y z
N MET A 1 64.30 36.17 20.63
CA MET A 1 63.00 36.59 20.08
C MET A 1 62.16 35.34 19.94
N SER A 2 61.43 34.97 20.98
CA SER A 2 60.55 33.79 20.99
C SER A 2 59.15 34.21 20.55
N GLY A 3 58.58 33.44 19.63
CA GLY A 3 57.31 33.72 18.97
C GLY A 3 56.17 33.94 19.95
N LEU A 4 55.50 35.08 19.76
CA LEU A 4 54.15 35.36 20.23
C LEU A 4 53.19 34.44 19.47
N PHE A 5 52.03 34.14 20.06
CA PHE A 5 50.93 33.27 19.58
C PHE A 5 51.01 31.79 20.00
N GLY A 6 50.65 31.54 21.27
CA GLY A 6 50.15 30.23 21.68
C GLY A 6 48.77 30.00 21.07
N THR A 7 48.62 28.97 20.24
CA THR A 7 47.37 28.55 19.59
C THR A 7 46.45 27.79 20.57
N GLY A 8 46.26 28.34 21.77
CA GLY A 8 45.71 27.62 22.92
C GLY A 8 44.27 27.96 23.33
N GLU A 9 43.58 28.90 22.68
CA GLU A 9 42.24 29.33 23.15
C GLU A 9 41.29 29.66 22.00
N VAL A 10 40.93 28.64 21.22
CA VAL A 10 39.60 28.66 20.60
C VAL A 10 38.95 27.29 20.81
N SER A 11 38.36 27.12 22.00
CA SER A 11 37.42 26.03 22.24
C SER A 11 36.08 26.46 21.65
N GLY A 12 35.76 25.93 20.47
CA GLY A 12 34.45 26.10 19.86
C GLY A 12 33.42 25.27 20.61
N ASP A 13 32.26 25.86 20.91
CA ASP A 13 31.14 25.16 21.54
C ASP A 13 30.54 24.14 20.55
N GLN A 14 30.51 22.86 20.92
CA GLN A 14 29.92 21.82 20.08
C GLN A 14 28.41 21.79 20.30
N VAL A 15 27.68 22.49 19.43
CA VAL A 15 26.21 22.48 19.48
C VAL A 15 25.69 21.23 18.77
N ALA A 16 25.26 20.24 19.56
CA ALA A 16 24.57 19.06 19.06
C ALA A 16 23.14 19.44 18.63
N LEU A 17 22.91 19.59 17.32
CA LEU A 17 21.59 19.86 16.77
C LEU A 17 20.78 18.56 16.70
N LYS A 18 19.68 18.49 17.47
CA LYS A 18 18.71 17.40 17.35
C LYS A 18 17.91 17.59 16.06
N ALA A 19 17.96 16.62 15.15
CA ALA A 19 17.13 16.62 13.95
C ALA A 19 15.65 16.48 14.33
N THR A 20 14.87 17.55 14.14
CA THR A 20 13.43 17.59 14.49
C THR A 20 12.52 17.07 13.38
N HIS A 21 13.04 16.85 12.17
CA HIS A 21 12.27 16.40 11.01
C HIS A 21 12.87 15.14 10.39
N LYS A 22 12.00 14.22 9.95
CA LYS A 22 12.35 12.90 9.36
C LYS A 22 13.25 12.94 8.12
N ASN A 23 13.35 14.09 7.46
CA ASN A 23 14.14 14.27 6.23
C ASN A 23 15.47 14.99 6.50
N HIS A 24 15.79 15.30 7.76
CA HIS A 24 17.05 15.94 8.12
C HIS A 24 18.15 14.89 8.33
N PHE A 25 19.36 15.24 7.89
CA PHE A 25 20.53 14.40 8.07
C PHE A 25 20.79 14.16 9.56
N GLY A 26 20.89 12.89 9.97
CA GLY A 26 21.04 12.51 11.38
C GLY A 26 19.74 12.32 12.16
N PHE A 27 18.57 12.25 11.49
CA PHE A 27 17.34 11.86 12.15
C PHE A 27 17.40 10.39 12.62
N GLN A 28 17.49 10.21 13.93
CA GLN A 28 17.52 8.92 14.61
C GLN A 28 16.15 8.59 15.22
N GLY A 29 15.05 9.00 14.57
CA GLY A 29 13.74 8.47 14.89
C GLY A 29 13.56 7.11 14.22
N ALA A 30 12.72 6.25 14.82
CA ALA A 30 12.47 4.90 14.32
C ALA A 30 12.06 4.94 12.84
N VAL A 31 13.02 4.64 11.96
CA VAL A 31 12.74 4.30 10.57
C VAL A 31 11.97 3.00 10.65
N LYS A 32 10.67 3.06 10.36
CA LYS A 32 9.86 1.85 10.15
C LYS A 32 10.64 1.01 9.13
N GLY A 33 11.04 -0.20 9.51
CA GLY A 33 11.89 -1.05 8.67
C GLY A 33 11.36 -1.09 7.24
N GLU A 34 12.25 -0.95 6.26
CA GLU A 34 11.88 -1.03 4.84
C GLU A 34 11.11 -2.33 4.61
N GLU A 35 9.85 -2.22 4.20
CA GLU A 35 9.08 -3.39 3.78
C GLU A 35 9.78 -3.97 2.56
N THR A 36 9.98 -5.29 2.55
CA THR A 36 10.61 -5.91 1.39
C THR A 36 9.67 -5.78 0.19
N PRO A 37 10.18 -5.71 -1.05
CA PRO A 37 9.31 -5.69 -2.25
C PRO A 37 8.32 -6.86 -2.31
N ALA A 38 8.67 -7.99 -1.66
CA ALA A 38 7.80 -9.15 -1.51
C ALA A 38 6.65 -8.91 -0.52
N GLU A 39 6.90 -8.22 0.59
CA GLU A 39 5.85 -7.79 1.53
C GLU A 39 4.93 -6.77 0.90
N GLU A 40 5.46 -5.78 0.18
CA GLU A 40 4.65 -4.78 -0.53
C GLU A 40 3.71 -5.43 -1.56
N PHE A 41 4.23 -6.37 -2.36
CA PHE A 41 3.40 -7.14 -3.30
C PHE A 41 2.34 -7.97 -2.57
N THR A 42 2.72 -8.65 -1.49
CA THR A 42 1.80 -9.47 -0.69
C THR A 42 0.69 -8.61 -0.09
N ASN A 43 1.02 -7.42 0.41
CA ASN A 43 0.08 -6.46 0.97
C ASN A 43 -0.86 -5.92 -0.12
N ALA A 44 -0.33 -5.55 -1.28
CA ALA A 44 -1.13 -5.12 -2.43
C ALA A 44 -2.12 -6.22 -2.90
N LEU A 45 -1.66 -7.47 -2.97
CA LEU A 45 -2.51 -8.60 -3.35
C LEU A 45 -3.61 -8.86 -2.30
N LYS A 46 -3.26 -8.84 -1.00
CA LYS A 46 -4.25 -8.97 0.08
C LYS A 46 -5.30 -7.87 0.04
N ASN A 47 -4.88 -6.63 -0.21
CA ASN A 47 -5.79 -5.49 -0.34
C ASN A 47 -6.72 -5.67 -1.53
N ALA A 48 -6.20 -6.06 -2.69
CA ALA A 48 -7.01 -6.31 -3.89
C ALA A 48 -8.04 -7.43 -3.67
N LEU A 49 -7.66 -8.52 -2.99
CA LEU A 49 -8.61 -9.59 -2.63
C LEU A 49 -9.69 -9.10 -1.66
N GLY A 50 -9.32 -8.27 -0.68
CA GLY A 50 -10.28 -7.62 0.23
C GLY A 50 -11.25 -6.69 -0.48
N GLU A 51 -10.76 -5.91 -1.45
CA GLU A 51 -11.58 -5.02 -2.29
C GLU A 51 -12.58 -5.81 -3.14
N THR A 52 -12.18 -6.92 -3.75
CA THR A 52 -13.09 -7.78 -4.51
C THR A 52 -14.18 -8.36 -3.61
N ASN A 53 -13.86 -8.77 -2.38
CA ASN A 53 -14.85 -9.22 -1.42
C ASN A 53 -15.84 -8.10 -1.03
N ASN A 54 -15.35 -6.88 -0.82
CA ASN A 54 -16.22 -5.74 -0.53
C ASN A 54 -17.15 -5.39 -1.70
N LEU A 55 -16.65 -5.48 -2.94
CA LEU A 55 -17.46 -5.28 -4.14
C LEU A 55 -18.56 -6.33 -4.28
N GLN A 56 -18.26 -7.60 -3.92
CA GLN A 56 -19.28 -8.66 -3.90
C GLN A 56 -20.37 -8.41 -2.85
N GLN A 57 -20.01 -7.99 -1.63
CA GLN A 57 -20.99 -7.67 -0.58
C GLN A 57 -21.85 -6.47 -0.97
N ASN A 58 -21.23 -5.39 -1.48
CA ASN A 58 -21.95 -4.21 -1.93
C ASN A 58 -22.97 -4.52 -3.03
N LEU A 59 -22.64 -5.43 -3.95
CA LEU A 59 -23.57 -5.87 -4.99
C LEU A 59 -24.75 -6.66 -4.42
N SER A 60 -24.50 -7.53 -3.42
CA SER A 60 -25.57 -8.22 -2.69
C SER A 60 -26.52 -7.22 -2.03
N ASP A 61 -25.99 -6.20 -1.38
CA ASP A 61 -26.77 -5.18 -0.68
C ASP A 61 -27.61 -4.35 -1.66
N ILE A 62 -27.00 -3.89 -2.76
CA ILE A 62 -27.69 -3.10 -3.79
C ILE A 62 -28.76 -3.95 -4.51
N THR A 63 -28.49 -5.23 -4.77
CA THR A 63 -29.47 -6.14 -5.38
C THR A 63 -30.64 -6.38 -4.44
N GLN A 64 -30.37 -6.56 -3.14
CA GLN A 64 -31.40 -6.73 -2.14
C GLN A 64 -32.25 -5.46 -1.97
N ALA A 65 -31.63 -4.28 -1.97
CA ALA A 65 -32.34 -3.01 -1.95
C ALA A 65 -33.23 -2.84 -3.18
N TYR A 66 -32.73 -3.13 -4.39
CA TYR A 66 -33.50 -3.11 -5.63
C TYR A 66 -34.71 -4.06 -5.61
N LEU A 67 -34.55 -5.27 -5.05
CA LEU A 67 -35.64 -6.24 -4.92
C LEU A 67 -36.69 -5.83 -3.87
N THR A 68 -36.30 -5.08 -2.84
CA THR A 68 -37.15 -4.74 -1.69
C THR A 68 -37.85 -3.39 -1.87
N ASP A 69 -37.17 -2.42 -2.48
CA ASP A 69 -37.68 -1.09 -2.77
C ASP A 69 -37.12 -0.56 -4.10
N PRO A 70 -37.75 -0.90 -5.23
CA PRO A 70 -37.27 -0.54 -6.56
C PRO A 70 -37.35 0.96 -6.87
N GLU A 71 -38.05 1.78 -6.08
CA GLU A 71 -38.09 3.25 -6.25
C GLU A 71 -37.06 3.99 -5.38
N SER A 72 -36.51 3.33 -4.35
CA SER A 72 -35.44 3.88 -3.51
C SER A 72 -34.04 3.80 -4.14
N VAL A 73 -33.87 3.12 -5.28
CA VAL A 73 -32.56 2.93 -5.94
C VAL A 73 -32.70 3.14 -7.45
N ASP A 74 -31.86 3.98 -8.05
CA ASP A 74 -31.82 4.16 -9.50
C ASP A 74 -31.35 2.84 -10.16
N ALA A 75 -32.16 2.28 -11.06
CA ALA A 75 -31.83 1.06 -11.80
C ALA A 75 -30.49 1.16 -12.57
N HIS A 76 -30.07 2.38 -12.91
CA HIS A 76 -28.78 2.64 -13.54
C HIS A 76 -27.61 2.38 -12.57
N ASP A 77 -27.71 2.81 -11.32
CA ASP A 77 -26.68 2.62 -10.29
C ASP A 77 -26.52 1.14 -9.93
N VAL A 78 -27.62 0.40 -9.90
CA VAL A 78 -27.61 -1.07 -9.72
C VAL A 78 -26.85 -1.74 -10.86
N THR A 79 -27.14 -1.37 -12.11
CA THR A 79 -26.50 -1.96 -13.30
C THR A 79 -25.01 -1.61 -13.37
N ILE A 80 -24.63 -0.38 -12.99
CA ILE A 80 -23.23 0.05 -12.91
C ILE A 80 -22.50 -0.71 -11.80
N ALA A 81 -23.10 -0.84 -10.62
CA ALA A 81 -22.52 -1.61 -9.51
C ALA A 81 -22.33 -3.08 -9.91
N MET A 82 -23.33 -3.67 -10.57
CA MET A 82 -23.24 -5.02 -11.12
C MET A 82 -22.12 -5.19 -12.14
N SER A 83 -22.03 -4.27 -13.10
CA SER A 83 -21.00 -4.28 -14.13
C SER A 83 -19.60 -4.15 -13.52
N LYS A 84 -19.43 -3.24 -12.56
CA LYS A 84 -18.17 -3.00 -11.86
C LYS A 84 -17.70 -4.23 -11.08
N ALA A 85 -18.59 -4.89 -10.34
CA ALA A 85 -18.21 -6.07 -9.58
C ALA A 85 -17.89 -7.26 -10.49
N ASN A 86 -18.70 -7.51 -11.54
CA ASN A 86 -18.42 -8.57 -12.50
C ASN A 86 -17.03 -8.39 -13.13
N MET A 87 -16.73 -7.17 -13.60
CA MET A 87 -15.42 -6.85 -14.18
C MET A 87 -14.28 -7.03 -13.15
N SER A 88 -14.49 -6.63 -11.89
CA SER A 88 -13.50 -6.78 -10.83
C SER A 88 -13.22 -8.25 -10.47
N ILE A 89 -14.25 -9.10 -10.50
CA ILE A 89 -14.12 -10.55 -10.31
C ILE A 89 -13.36 -11.17 -11.49
N GLU A 90 -13.68 -10.80 -12.73
CA GLU A 90 -12.98 -11.29 -13.92
C GLU A 90 -11.50 -10.91 -13.90
N ILE A 91 -11.16 -9.67 -13.53
CA ILE A 91 -9.78 -9.23 -13.36
C ILE A 91 -9.07 -10.04 -12.26
N THR A 92 -9.72 -10.21 -11.10
CA THR A 92 -9.17 -10.99 -9.98
C THR A 92 -8.87 -12.41 -10.41
N LYS A 93 -9.81 -13.04 -11.13
CA LYS A 93 -9.64 -14.40 -11.67
C LYS A 93 -8.46 -14.47 -12.63
N ALA A 94 -8.33 -13.53 -13.57
CA ALA A 94 -7.22 -13.49 -14.51
C ALA A 94 -5.85 -13.37 -13.80
N VAL A 95 -5.77 -12.58 -12.73
CA VAL A 95 -4.56 -12.44 -11.91
C VAL A 95 -4.23 -13.74 -11.19
N VAL A 96 -5.23 -14.38 -10.56
CA VAL A 96 -5.04 -15.67 -9.86
C VAL A 96 -4.62 -16.76 -10.84
N ASP A 97 -5.26 -16.87 -12.00
CA ASP A 97 -4.91 -17.83 -13.04
C ASP A 97 -3.48 -17.61 -13.55
N GLY A 98 -3.07 -16.34 -13.73
CA GLY A 98 -1.71 -15.97 -14.07
C GLY A 98 -0.69 -16.38 -13.01
N ALA A 99 -1.00 -16.16 -11.73
CA ALA A 99 -0.15 -16.55 -10.60
C ALA A 99 -0.03 -18.08 -10.49
N LEU A 100 -1.14 -18.81 -10.63
CA LEU A 100 -1.15 -20.28 -10.64
C LEU A 100 -0.35 -20.83 -11.82
N LYS A 101 -0.45 -20.22 -13.00
CA LYS A 101 0.34 -20.61 -14.18
C LYS A 101 1.83 -20.36 -13.97
N ALA A 102 2.21 -19.21 -13.42
CA ALA A 102 3.59 -18.90 -13.08
C ALA A 102 4.15 -19.89 -12.04
N TYR A 103 3.37 -20.20 -10.99
CA TYR A 103 3.72 -21.21 -10.01
C TYR A 103 3.95 -22.57 -10.67
N ASN A 104 2.97 -23.07 -11.44
CA ASN A 104 3.10 -24.34 -12.17
C ASN A 104 4.33 -24.38 -13.07
N ASN A 105 4.64 -23.30 -13.79
CA ASN A 105 5.84 -23.24 -14.63
C ASN A 105 7.14 -23.36 -13.81
N ILE A 106 7.23 -22.71 -12.63
CA ILE A 106 8.43 -22.78 -11.77
C ILE A 106 8.65 -24.20 -11.22
N ILE A 107 7.59 -24.91 -10.85
CA ILE A 107 7.69 -26.30 -10.35
C ILE A 107 7.87 -27.34 -11.47
N ASN A 108 7.28 -27.15 -12.66
CA ASN A 108 7.44 -28.07 -13.80
C ASN A 108 8.79 -27.94 -14.52
N ILE A 109 9.57 -26.88 -14.28
CA ILE A 109 10.93 -26.71 -14.83
C ILE A 109 11.95 -27.64 -14.15
N ARG A 110 11.55 -28.42 -13.14
CA ARG A 110 12.42 -29.35 -12.40
C ARG A 110 12.40 -30.76 -12.97
#